data_AF-A0A4U3AAS4-F1
#
_entry.id   AF-A0A4U3AAS4-F1
#
_cell.length_a   1.000
_cell.length_b   1.000
_cell.length_c   1.000
_cell.angle_alpha   90.00
_cell.angle_beta   90.00
_cell.angle_gamma   90.00
#
_symmetry.space_group_name_H-M   'P 1'
#
loop_
_entity.id
_entity.type
_entity.pdbx_description
1 polymer ?
#
loop_
_entity_poly.entity_id
_entity_poly.type
_entity_poly.pdbx_seq_one_letter_code
_entity_poly.pdbx_strand_id
1 'polypeptide(L)'
;MQQWRNEQVNPWEDLFVRWLLLLPANEDELLTQTLEDIAMNQDPILQKAMNKWESMSQDSSFRQAYEAREKALMDEAAKFAHARNEGKKEGIEEGKIQLIRGMHKNGMPIEDIAKFTNLHLEEIESILQV
;
A
#
# COMPACT_ATOMS: atom_id res chain seq x y z
N MET A 1 -11.37 13.63 -6.99
CA MET A 1 -11.83 14.36 -5.77
C MET A 1 -11.43 15.82 -5.71
N GLN A 2 -10.16 16.21 -5.88
CA GLN A 2 -9.78 17.64 -5.81
C GLN A 2 -10.53 18.53 -6.81
N GLN A 3 -10.75 18.07 -8.04
CA GLN A 3 -11.51 18.83 -9.04
C GLN A 3 -12.98 19.02 -8.66
N TRP A 4 -13.63 18.02 -8.06
CA TRP A 4 -14.98 18.15 -7.50
C TRP A 4 -15.02 19.13 -6.33
N ARG A 5 -14.11 18.97 -5.35
CA ARG A 5 -14.01 19.85 -4.17
C ARG A 5 -13.65 21.29 -4.51
N ASN A 6 -12.95 21.50 -5.63
CA ASN A 6 -12.60 22.80 -6.16
C ASN A 6 -13.66 23.32 -7.16
N GLU A 7 -14.82 22.66 -7.26
CA GLU A 7 -15.94 23.02 -8.16
C GLU A 7 -15.54 23.14 -9.65
N GLN A 8 -14.48 22.45 -10.07
CA GLN A 8 -13.99 22.48 -11.45
C GLN A 8 -14.76 21.55 -12.39
N VAL A 9 -15.59 20.67 -11.83
CA VAL A 9 -16.43 19.72 -12.57
C VAL A 9 -17.86 19.79 -12.05
N ASN A 10 -18.83 19.81 -12.97
CA ASN A 10 -20.24 19.98 -12.61
C ASN A 10 -21.07 18.74 -13.03
N PRO A 11 -21.49 17.90 -12.08
CA PRO A 11 -22.34 16.74 -12.40
C PRO A 11 -23.75 17.16 -12.85
N TRP A 12 -24.22 18.38 -12.62
CA TRP A 12 -25.55 18.79 -13.08
C TRP A 12 -25.64 18.98 -14.58
N GLU A 13 -24.53 19.23 -15.28
CA GLU A 13 -24.54 19.56 -16.71
C GLU A 13 -23.92 18.47 -17.57
N ASP A 14 -22.89 17.78 -17.05
CA ASP A 14 -22.11 16.81 -17.81
C ASP A 14 -22.43 15.37 -17.38
N LEU A 15 -23.04 14.61 -18.30
CA LEU A 15 -23.38 13.20 -18.11
C LEU A 15 -22.14 12.35 -17.80
N PHE A 16 -21.02 12.57 -18.48
CA PHE A 16 -19.79 11.81 -18.25
C PHE A 16 -19.22 12.09 -16.85
N VAL A 17 -19.26 13.34 -16.41
CA VAL A 17 -18.85 13.72 -15.05
C VAL A 17 -19.73 13.03 -14.00
N ARG A 18 -21.06 12.94 -14.22
CA ARG A 18 -21.97 12.19 -13.32
C ARG A 18 -21.51 10.75 -13.12
N TRP A 19 -21.27 10.03 -14.22
CA TRP A 19 -20.85 8.63 -14.16
C TRP A 19 -19.46 8.45 -13.55
N LEU A 20 -18.55 9.36 -13.83
CA LEU A 20 -17.20 9.32 -13.25
C LEU A 20 -17.23 9.57 -11.74
N LEU A 21 -18.06 10.51 -11.28
CA LEU A 21 -18.21 10.86 -9.86
C LEU A 21 -19.04 9.86 -9.06
N LEU A 22 -19.82 8.99 -9.71
CA LEU A 22 -20.53 7.89 -9.05
C LEU A 22 -19.55 6.90 -8.38
N LEU A 23 -18.37 6.70 -8.97
CA LEU A 23 -17.37 5.75 -8.46
C LEU A 23 -16.84 6.10 -7.05
N PRO A 24 -16.40 7.34 -6.78
CA PRO A 24 -15.97 7.76 -5.44
C PRO A 24 -17.10 8.30 -4.56
N ALA A 25 -18.37 8.22 -4.97
CA ALA A 25 -19.47 8.83 -4.22
C ALA A 25 -19.53 8.35 -2.77
N ASN A 26 -19.25 7.07 -2.52
CA ASN A 26 -19.19 6.47 -1.19
C ASN A 26 -18.14 7.10 -0.24
N GLU A 27 -17.18 7.88 -0.75
CA GLU A 27 -16.17 8.58 0.04
C GLU A 27 -16.58 10.02 0.42
N ASP A 28 -17.68 10.54 -0.12
CA ASP A 28 -18.12 11.93 0.05
C ASP A 28 -19.66 12.01 0.12
N GLU A 29 -20.17 12.31 1.30
CA GLU A 29 -21.61 12.36 1.59
C GLU A 29 -22.33 13.44 0.76
N LEU A 30 -21.70 14.61 0.55
CA LEU A 30 -22.28 15.70 -0.23
C LEU A 30 -22.38 15.33 -1.71
N LEU A 31 -21.35 14.65 -2.23
CA LEU A 31 -21.36 14.15 -3.60
C LEU A 31 -22.44 13.09 -3.79
N THR A 32 -22.60 12.18 -2.83
CA THR A 32 -23.64 11.15 -2.86
C THR A 32 -25.03 11.79 -2.93
N GLN A 33 -25.34 12.72 -2.03
CA GLN A 33 -26.63 13.43 -2.02
C GLN A 33 -26.88 14.18 -3.34
N THR A 34 -25.86 14.84 -3.88
CA THR A 34 -25.96 15.54 -5.17
C THR A 34 -26.30 14.59 -6.31
N LEU A 35 -25.67 13.42 -6.37
CA LEU A 35 -25.95 12.42 -7.40
C LEU A 35 -27.31 11.74 -7.22
N GLU A 36 -27.76 11.52 -5.98
CA GLU A 36 -29.11 11.05 -5.67
C GLU A 36 -30.17 12.04 -6.15
N ASP A 37 -29.99 13.33 -5.88
CA ASP A 37 -30.90 14.38 -6.36
C ASP A 37 -30.95 14.43 -7.89
N ILE A 38 -29.80 14.32 -8.57
CA ILE A 38 -29.74 14.25 -10.04
C ILE A 38 -30.46 12.99 -10.55
N ALA A 39 -30.22 11.85 -9.91
CA ALA A 39 -30.83 10.57 -10.29
C ALA A 39 -32.36 10.60 -10.14
N MET A 40 -32.88 11.18 -9.06
CA MET A 40 -34.31 11.26 -8.80
C MET A 40 -35.02 12.26 -9.73
N ASN A 41 -34.37 13.39 -10.06
CA ASN A 41 -35.02 14.50 -10.75
C ASN A 41 -34.73 14.57 -12.26
N GLN A 42 -33.60 14.03 -12.73
CA GLN A 42 -33.13 14.26 -14.10
C GLN A 42 -32.67 12.99 -14.84
N ASP A 43 -32.17 11.97 -14.15
CA ASP A 43 -31.55 10.82 -14.80
C ASP A 43 -32.04 9.46 -14.26
N PRO A 44 -33.10 8.89 -14.86
CA PRO A 44 -33.61 7.57 -14.49
C PRO A 44 -32.62 6.42 -14.72
N ILE A 45 -31.61 6.59 -15.60
CA ILE A 45 -30.59 5.57 -15.86
C ILE A 45 -29.60 5.56 -14.69
N LEU A 46 -29.18 6.75 -14.24
CA LEU A 46 -28.36 6.90 -13.04
C LEU A 46 -29.05 6.31 -11.81
N GLN A 47 -30.35 6.59 -11.64
CA GLN A 47 -31.13 6.01 -10.54
C GLN A 47 -31.16 4.47 -10.57
N LYS A 48 -31.36 3.87 -11.75
CA LYS A 48 -31.30 2.41 -11.90
C LYS A 48 -29.92 1.85 -11.56
N ALA A 49 -28.85 2.55 -11.95
CA ALA A 49 -27.49 2.12 -11.63
C ALA A 49 -27.20 2.20 -10.13
N MET A 50 -27.61 3.28 -9.45
CA MET A 50 -27.46 3.43 -8.00
C MET A 50 -28.23 2.36 -7.24
N ASN A 51 -29.50 2.12 -7.58
CA ASN A 51 -30.31 1.06 -6.97
C ASN A 51 -29.71 -0.32 -7.20
N LYS A 52 -29.19 -0.59 -8.41
CA LYS A 52 -28.56 -1.86 -8.72
C LYS A 52 -27.27 -2.04 -7.92
N TRP A 53 -26.46 -0.98 -7.79
CA TRP A 53 -25.27 -1.00 -6.97
C TRP A 53 -25.62 -1.29 -5.50
N GLU A 54 -26.59 -0.58 -4.92
CA GLU A 54 -27.02 -0.82 -3.54
C GLU A 54 -27.53 -2.27 -3.34
N SER A 55 -28.27 -2.81 -4.31
CA SER A 55 -28.68 -4.22 -4.23
C SER A 55 -27.49 -5.21 -4.27
N MET A 56 -26.42 -4.85 -4.98
CA MET A 56 -25.20 -5.68 -5.06
C MET A 56 -24.31 -5.52 -3.82
N SER A 57 -24.26 -4.34 -3.20
CA SER A 57 -23.49 -4.10 -1.97
C SER A 57 -24.07 -4.86 -0.76
N GLN A 58 -25.37 -5.11 -0.79
CA GLN A 58 -26.10 -5.90 0.20
C GLN A 58 -26.05 -7.42 -0.06
N ASP A 59 -25.62 -7.85 -1.26
CA ASP A 59 -25.46 -9.27 -1.58
C ASP A 59 -24.18 -9.82 -0.94
N SER A 60 -24.35 -10.76 -0.01
CA SER A 60 -23.24 -11.36 0.74
C SER A 60 -22.21 -12.06 -0.15
N SER A 61 -22.63 -12.59 -1.29
CA SER A 61 -21.73 -13.28 -2.23
C SER A 61 -20.77 -12.32 -2.93
N PHE A 62 -21.25 -11.13 -3.32
CA PHE A 62 -20.41 -10.08 -3.92
C PHE A 62 -19.44 -9.50 -2.90
N ARG A 63 -19.89 -9.28 -1.66
CA ARG A 63 -19.04 -8.79 -0.59
C ARG A 63 -17.89 -9.77 -0.30
N GLN A 64 -18.18 -11.06 -0.23
CA GLN A 64 -17.17 -12.10 -0.04
C GLN A 64 -16.14 -12.15 -1.17
N ALA A 65 -16.58 -12.06 -2.42
CA ALA A 65 -15.67 -12.08 -3.57
C ALA A 65 -14.74 -10.83 -3.58
N TYR A 66 -15.29 -9.67 -3.20
CA TYR A 66 -14.52 -8.43 -3.06
C TYR A 66 -13.50 -8.53 -1.93
N GLU A 67 -13.92 -8.94 -0.72
CA GLU A 67 -13.04 -9.11 0.44
C GLU A 67 -11.92 -10.13 0.17
N ALA A 68 -12.24 -11.23 -0.51
CA ALA A 68 -11.24 -12.23 -0.89
C ALA A 68 -10.18 -11.66 -1.85
N ARG A 69 -10.59 -10.82 -2.80
CA ARG A 69 -9.66 -10.14 -3.71
C ARG A 69 -8.80 -9.11 -2.98
N GLU A 70 -9.41 -8.29 -2.13
CA GLU A 70 -8.69 -7.31 -1.33
C GLU A 70 -7.66 -7.99 -0.43
N LYS A 71 -8.06 -9.07 0.25
CA LYS A 71 -7.15 -9.89 1.05
C LYS A 71 -5.99 -10.46 0.22
N ALA A 72 -6.25 -10.99 -0.98
CA ALA A 72 -5.20 -11.52 -1.84
C ALA A 72 -4.15 -10.45 -2.23
N LEU A 73 -4.60 -9.23 -2.54
CA LEU A 73 -3.72 -8.10 -2.84
C LEU A 73 -2.89 -7.68 -1.61
N MET A 74 -3.52 -7.64 -0.44
CA MET A 74 -2.83 -7.31 0.82
C MET A 74 -1.80 -8.38 1.20
N ASP A 75 -2.15 -9.66 1.06
CA ASP A 75 -1.24 -10.78 1.31
C ASP A 75 -0.04 -10.76 0.35
N GLU A 76 -0.26 -10.42 -0.92
CA GLU A 76 0.81 -10.24 -1.91
C GLU A 76 1.72 -9.06 -1.54
N ALA A 77 1.15 -7.90 -1.23
CA ALA A 77 1.92 -6.73 -0.79
C ALA A 77 2.73 -7.01 0.48
N ALA A 78 2.14 -7.73 1.45
CA ALA A 78 2.81 -8.13 2.67
C ALA A 78 3.98 -9.08 2.40
N LYS A 79 3.83 -10.05 1.50
CA LYS A 79 4.93 -10.94 1.07
C LYS A 79 6.10 -10.16 0.48
N PHE A 80 5.84 -9.21 -0.42
CA PHE A 80 6.89 -8.38 -1.00
C PHE A 80 7.57 -7.48 0.03
N ALA A 81 6.80 -6.86 0.93
CA ALA A 81 7.34 -6.03 1.99
C ALA A 81 8.22 -6.86 2.95
N HIS A 82 7.78 -8.07 3.28
CA HIS A 82 8.54 -9.00 4.11
C HIS A 82 9.86 -9.40 3.44
N ALA A 83 9.80 -9.91 2.20
CA ALA A 83 10.98 -10.32 1.44
C ALA A 83 12.00 -9.17 1.27
N ARG A 84 11.53 -7.94 1.04
CA ARG A 84 12.40 -6.75 0.95
C ARG A 84 13.09 -6.45 2.28
N ASN A 85 12.36 -6.55 3.39
CA ASN A 85 12.91 -6.29 4.72
C ASN A 85 13.93 -7.36 5.13
N GLU A 86 13.64 -8.63 4.85
CA GLU A 86 14.59 -9.73 5.08
C GLU A 86 15.85 -9.56 4.23
N GLY A 87 15.72 -9.35 2.92
CA GLY A 87 16.86 -9.14 2.04
C GLY A 87 17.71 -7.92 2.42
N LYS A 88 17.09 -6.84 2.95
CA LYS A 88 17.84 -5.70 3.49
C LYS A 88 18.60 -6.06 4.77
N LYS A 89 18.00 -6.83 5.67
CA LYS A 89 18.67 -7.28 6.91
C LYS A 89 19.84 -8.19 6.57
N GLU A 90 19.61 -9.20 5.73
CA GLU A 90 20.64 -10.13 5.28
C GLU A 90 21.79 -9.38 4.59
N GLY A 91 21.49 -8.48 3.65
CA GLY A 91 22.53 -7.70 2.97
C GLY A 91 23.36 -6.79 3.90
N ILE A 92 22.76 -6.26 4.97
CA ILE A 92 23.50 -5.50 5.99
C ILE A 92 24.43 -6.42 6.78
N GLU A 93 23.94 -7.58 7.21
CA GLU A 93 24.74 -8.54 7.98
C GLU A 93 25.88 -9.14 7.14
N GLU A 94 25.60 -9.55 5.89
CA GLU A 94 26.63 -9.99 4.95
C GLU A 94 27.66 -8.90 4.68
N GLY A 95 27.22 -7.65 4.50
CA GLY A 95 28.11 -6.51 4.32
C GLY A 95 29.04 -6.27 5.51
N LYS A 96 28.52 -6.37 6.74
CA LYS A 96 29.33 -6.29 7.97
C LYS A 96 30.36 -7.42 8.05
N ILE A 97 29.95 -8.67 7.78
CA ILE A 97 30.84 -9.83 7.79
C ILE A 97 31.97 -9.66 6.76
N GLN A 98 31.63 -9.24 5.54
CA GLN A 98 32.61 -8.99 4.48
C GLN A 98 33.58 -7.87 4.87
N LEU A 99 33.09 -6.79 5.49
CA LEU A 99 33.91 -5.70 5.98
C LEU A 99 34.93 -6.18 7.03
N ILE A 100 34.46 -6.90 8.06
CA ILE A 100 35.31 -7.43 9.15
C ILE A 100 36.39 -8.36 8.57
N ARG A 101 36.01 -9.30 7.71
CA ARG A 101 36.96 -10.20 7.04
C ARG A 101 37.97 -9.45 6.19
N GLY A 102 37.53 -8.41 5.48
CA GLY A 102 38.39 -7.55 4.68
C GLY A 102 39.40 -6.79 5.54
N MET A 103 38.97 -6.21 6.66
CA MET A 103 39.84 -5.49 7.61
C MET A 103 40.89 -6.41 8.22
N HIS A 104 40.48 -7.59 8.69
CA HIS A 104 41.39 -8.59 9.26
C HIS A 104 42.40 -9.10 8.22
N LYS A 105 41.96 -9.40 7.00
CA LYS A 105 42.84 -9.84 5.89
C LYS A 105 43.89 -8.79 5.53
N ASN A 106 43.58 -7.50 5.72
CA ASN A 106 44.52 -6.40 5.50
C ASN A 106 45.44 -6.13 6.70
N GLY A 107 45.45 -7.00 7.71
CA GLY A 107 46.35 -6.93 8.86
C GLY A 107 45.92 -5.98 9.96
N MET A 108 44.64 -5.55 9.97
CA MET A 108 44.11 -4.76 11.08
C MET A 108 43.94 -5.63 12.33
N PRO A 109 44.42 -5.20 13.52
CA PRO A 109 44.21 -5.92 14.77
C PRO A 109 42.72 -6.05 15.14
N ILE A 110 42.35 -7.14 15.78
CA ILE A 110 40.95 -7.45 16.14
C ILE A 110 40.39 -6.38 17.09
N GLU A 111 41.21 -5.82 17.98
CA GLU A 111 40.83 -4.76 18.90
C GLU A 111 40.44 -3.46 18.20
N ASP A 112 41.08 -3.16 17.07
CA ASP A 112 40.76 -1.96 16.30
C ASP A 112 39.54 -2.20 15.41
N ILE A 113 39.38 -3.41 14.85
CA ILE A 113 38.14 -3.79 14.15
C ILE A 113 36.94 -3.64 15.10
N ALA A 114 37.04 -4.13 16.33
CA ALA A 114 36.00 -4.01 17.37
C ALA A 114 35.56 -2.56 17.59
N LYS A 115 36.53 -1.64 17.69
CA LYS A 115 36.26 -0.20 17.85
C LYS A 115 35.58 0.39 16.62
N PHE A 116 36.02 0.05 15.40
CA PHE A 116 35.47 0.62 14.17
C PHE A 116 34.09 0.08 13.80
N THR A 117 33.82 -1.20 14.09
CA THR A 117 32.52 -1.83 13.81
C THR A 117 31.56 -1.73 14.99
N ASN A 118 32.02 -1.24 16.14
CA ASN A 118 31.28 -1.16 17.39
C ASN A 118 30.69 -2.53 17.80
N LEU A 119 31.52 -3.57 17.69
CA LEU A 119 31.21 -4.95 18.06
C LEU A 119 32.14 -5.41 19.17
N HIS A 120 31.70 -6.38 19.95
CA HIS A 120 32.54 -7.02 20.96
C HIS A 120 33.58 -7.95 20.30
N LEU A 121 34.70 -8.17 21.00
CA LEU A 121 35.77 -9.06 20.51
C LEU A 121 35.24 -10.46 20.21
N GLU A 122 34.40 -11.00 21.09
CA GLU A 122 33.75 -12.31 20.92
C GLU A 122 32.92 -12.40 19.62
N GLU A 123 32.25 -11.32 19.22
CA GLU A 123 31.45 -11.28 17.99
C GLU A 123 32.36 -11.29 16.75
N ILE A 124 33.50 -10.61 16.81
CA ILE A 124 34.48 -10.59 15.71
C ILE A 124 35.19 -11.94 15.59
N GLU A 125 35.62 -12.53 16.70
CA GLU A 125 36.22 -13.87 16.76
C GLU A 125 35.27 -14.91 16.16
N SER A 126 33.98 -14.87 16.53
CA SER A 126 32.94 -15.73 15.97
C SER A 126 32.78 -15.56 14.44
N ILE A 127 32.80 -14.31 13.94
CA ILE A 127 32.71 -14.01 12.50
C ILE A 127 33.94 -14.48 11.72
N LEU A 128 35.12 -14.36 12.33
CA LEU A 128 36.40 -14.78 11.77
C LEU A 128 36.67 -16.29 11.94
N GLN A 129 35.95 -16.97 12.83
CA GLN A 129 36.14 -18.37 13.21
C GLN A 129 37.56 -18.64 13.73
N VAL A 130 38.09 -17.71 14.53
CA VAL A 130 39.44 -17.77 15.15
C VAL A 130 39.32 -17.90 16.66
#